data_AF-A0A1I2D603-F1
#
_entry.id   AF-A0A1I2D603-F1
#
_cell.length_a   1.000
_cell.length_b   1.000
_cell.length_c   1.000
_cell.angle_alpha   90.00
_cell.angle_beta   90.00
_cell.angle_gamma   90.00
#
_symmetry.space_group_name_H-M   'P 1'
#
loop_
_entity.id
_entity.type
_entity.pdbx_description
1 polymer ?
#
loop_
_entity_poly.entity_id
_entity_poly.type
_entity_poly.pdbx_seq_one_letter_code
_entity_poly.pdbx_strand_id
1 'polypeptide(L)'
;MVGSAVPPPAGIVCWTVPAVAGTPEHAHSQVGAMTDTLADSRTSSRMFTEGVPLVVEDVPRRPVTERAGMLADPGFGRYFTDSMVIARYQTGKGWYDARLTAYAPLQLDPSTAALHYAQSIFEGLKAYAQPDGSVATFRPEANAARFARGAKRLAMPPVPEEAFLAAVDTLVDADRDWVPTGPDQTLYIRPYQLASEPFLGVRPASEYLFLVIASPAGAYFPRGVHPVSVYLSEDYIRAAPGGTGDVKCAGNYAASLLAQEQAIAAGCDQVVWLDAVEKRYVEEMGGMNLFFVLGSGDDAELVTPELTGTLLPGITRDSLIEVARAMGHRVTERKWSVDEWRQGVADGTVTETFACGTAAVITPVGEVKARTGDFTVGDGTPGPLTMTLRESLLDIQHGRVADTRGWLHRVA
;
A
#
# COMPACT_ATOMS: atom_id res chain seq x y z
N MET A 1 52.08 34.00 36.97
CA MET A 1 51.77 32.87 37.89
C MET A 1 50.29 32.60 37.78
N VAL A 2 49.76 31.48 37.30
CA VAL A 2 50.28 30.24 36.71
C VAL A 2 49.22 29.80 35.69
N GLY A 3 49.61 29.51 34.46
CA GLY A 3 48.82 28.73 33.52
C GLY A 3 49.22 27.27 33.62
N SER A 4 48.28 26.35 33.46
CA SER A 4 48.57 24.93 33.26
C SER A 4 47.67 24.37 32.17
N ALA A 5 48.33 23.75 31.20
CA ALA A 5 47.79 23.09 30.04
C ALA A 5 47.03 21.79 30.39
N VAL A 6 46.03 21.47 29.58
CA VAL A 6 45.40 20.14 29.51
C VAL A 6 45.66 19.59 28.10
N PRO A 7 46.23 18.38 27.95
CA PRO A 7 46.49 17.76 26.64
C PRO A 7 45.27 16.99 26.12
N PRO A 8 45.14 16.78 24.80
CA PRO A 8 44.12 15.91 24.22
C PRO A 8 44.57 14.44 24.17
N PRO A 9 43.68 13.44 24.31
CA PRO A 9 44.02 12.05 24.02
C PRO A 9 43.73 11.67 22.56
N ALA A 10 44.82 11.25 21.91
CA ALA A 10 45.01 10.08 21.04
C ALA A 10 43.99 9.73 19.94
N GLY A 11 44.54 9.65 18.72
CA GLY A 11 43.85 9.21 17.52
C GLY A 11 43.64 7.70 17.44
N ILE A 12 42.62 7.33 16.67
CA ILE A 12 42.34 5.95 16.27
C ILE A 12 42.91 5.74 14.87
N VAL A 13 43.73 4.70 14.78
CA VAL A 13 44.51 4.26 13.63
C VAL A 13 43.58 3.63 12.59
N CYS A 14 43.64 4.17 11.38
CA CYS A 14 43.00 3.63 10.18
C CYS A 14 43.83 2.42 9.70
N TRP A 15 43.23 1.23 9.71
CA TRP A 15 43.85 0.03 9.12
C TRP A 15 43.58 0.00 7.62
N THR A 16 44.59 0.38 6.83
CA THR A 16 44.69 0.09 5.40
C THR A 16 45.19 -1.34 5.19
N VAL A 17 44.42 -2.18 4.50
CA VAL A 17 44.86 -3.51 4.03
C VAL A 17 45.27 -3.39 2.55
N PRO A 18 46.39 -4.00 2.11
CA PRO A 18 46.94 -3.78 0.77
C PRO A 18 46.19 -4.54 -0.33
N ALA A 19 46.18 -3.95 -1.52
CA ALA A 19 45.70 -4.53 -2.76
C ALA A 19 46.48 -5.79 -3.16
N VAL A 20 45.75 -6.84 -3.54
CA VAL A 20 46.27 -8.00 -4.25
C VAL A 20 45.58 -8.06 -5.61
N ALA A 21 46.40 -8.04 -6.66
CA ALA A 21 46.00 -8.16 -8.06
C ALA A 21 45.55 -9.59 -8.39
N GLY A 22 44.49 -9.70 -9.20
CA GLY A 22 44.02 -10.98 -9.73
C GLY A 22 42.65 -10.85 -10.39
N THR A 23 42.64 -10.39 -11.65
CA THR A 23 41.49 -10.46 -12.55
C THR A 23 41.30 -11.87 -13.11
N PRO A 24 40.06 -12.34 -13.22
CA PRO A 24 39.62 -13.08 -14.39
C PRO A 24 38.57 -12.28 -15.16
N GLU A 25 38.76 -12.20 -16.48
CA GLU A 25 37.81 -11.66 -17.45
C GLU A 25 36.44 -12.36 -17.30
N HIS A 26 35.43 -11.59 -16.91
CA HIS A 26 34.04 -11.95 -17.17
C HIS A 26 33.46 -10.96 -18.17
N ALA A 27 33.02 -11.54 -19.28
CA ALA A 27 32.50 -10.85 -20.45
C ALA A 27 31.42 -9.83 -20.06
N HIS A 28 31.69 -8.56 -20.37
CA HIS A 28 30.68 -7.53 -20.43
C HIS A 28 29.69 -7.89 -21.54
N SER A 29 28.53 -8.45 -21.18
CA SER A 29 27.37 -8.42 -22.05
C SER A 29 26.92 -6.97 -22.15
N GLN A 30 27.04 -6.38 -23.34
CA GLN A 30 26.50 -5.08 -23.65
C GLN A 30 25.03 -5.02 -23.23
N VAL A 31 24.71 -4.14 -22.27
CA VAL A 31 23.35 -3.68 -22.04
C VAL A 31 22.94 -2.98 -23.32
N GLY A 32 22.17 -3.67 -24.15
CA GLY A 32 21.60 -3.09 -25.37
C GLY A 32 20.75 -1.89 -24.98
N ALA A 33 21.07 -0.73 -25.55
CA ALA A 33 20.20 0.43 -25.52
C ALA A 33 18.81 -0.01 -26.02
N MET A 34 17.78 0.15 -25.20
CA MET A 34 16.39 -0.03 -25.60
C MET A 34 16.14 0.90 -26.80
N THR A 35 16.02 0.33 -27.99
CA THR A 35 15.61 1.09 -29.17
C THR A 35 14.11 1.32 -29.08
N ASP A 36 13.80 2.52 -28.60
CA ASP A 36 12.51 3.20 -28.58
C ASP A 36 11.87 3.13 -29.98
N THR A 37 10.97 2.17 -30.19
CA THR A 37 10.27 1.95 -31.47
C THR A 37 8.76 1.75 -31.31
N LEU A 38 8.23 1.95 -30.10
CA LEU A 38 6.82 2.24 -29.91
C LEU A 38 6.69 3.76 -30.03
N ALA A 39 5.79 4.25 -30.88
CA ALA A 39 5.43 5.68 -30.85
C ALA A 39 5.15 6.07 -29.39
N ASP A 40 5.73 7.17 -28.92
CA ASP A 40 5.66 7.58 -27.51
C ASP A 40 4.18 7.79 -27.09
N SER A 41 3.56 6.72 -26.58
CA SER A 41 2.16 6.66 -26.15
C SER A 41 1.87 7.64 -25.03
N ARG A 42 2.92 8.13 -24.35
CA ARG A 42 2.89 9.09 -23.25
C ARG A 42 2.23 10.42 -23.60
N THR A 43 2.00 10.69 -24.88
CA THR A 43 1.31 11.89 -25.38
C THR A 43 -0.13 11.63 -25.85
N SER A 44 -0.58 10.36 -25.85
CA SER A 44 -1.89 9.97 -26.37
C SER A 44 -2.98 10.26 -25.35
N SER A 45 -3.94 11.11 -25.73
CA SER A 45 -5.12 11.38 -24.92
C SER A 45 -6.01 10.13 -24.83
N ARG A 46 -6.52 9.86 -23.62
CA ARG A 46 -7.54 8.82 -23.37
C ARG A 46 -8.90 9.48 -23.15
N MET A 47 -9.98 8.72 -23.19
CA MET A 47 -11.26 9.20 -22.69
C MET A 47 -11.32 8.97 -21.18
N PHE A 48 -11.67 10.02 -20.42
CA PHE A 48 -11.94 9.87 -19.00
C PHE A 48 -13.34 9.29 -18.79
N THR A 49 -14.36 9.95 -19.35
CA THR A 49 -15.73 9.41 -19.45
C THR A 49 -16.27 9.72 -20.84
N GLU A 50 -17.47 9.23 -21.16
CA GLU A 50 -18.19 9.67 -22.36
C GLU A 50 -18.25 11.21 -22.41
N GLY A 51 -17.78 11.81 -23.51
CA GLY A 51 -17.75 13.27 -23.70
C GLY A 51 -16.69 14.05 -22.92
N VAL A 52 -15.87 13.39 -22.09
CA VAL A 52 -14.84 14.04 -21.27
C VAL A 52 -13.46 13.46 -21.61
N PRO A 53 -12.64 14.13 -22.44
CA PRO A 53 -11.29 13.67 -22.71
C PRO A 53 -10.39 13.82 -21.48
N LEU A 54 -9.45 12.90 -21.32
CA LEU A 54 -8.30 13.03 -20.43
C LEU A 54 -7.17 13.68 -21.22
N VAL A 55 -7.04 15.00 -21.08
CA VAL A 55 -6.05 15.80 -21.82
C VAL A 55 -4.67 15.59 -21.21
N VAL A 56 -3.67 15.26 -22.03
CA VAL A 56 -2.29 15.12 -21.58
C VAL A 56 -1.55 16.43 -21.84
N GLU A 57 -1.17 17.13 -20.78
CA GLU A 57 -0.35 18.35 -20.88
C GLU A 57 1.14 18.01 -21.03
N ASP A 58 1.91 18.95 -21.58
CA ASP A 58 3.37 18.84 -21.62
C ASP A 58 3.94 19.08 -20.21
N VAL A 59 4.44 18.01 -19.59
CA VAL A 59 4.97 18.02 -18.21
C VAL A 59 6.50 18.04 -18.23
N PRO A 60 7.15 19.06 -17.63
CA PRO A 60 8.59 19.08 -17.50
C PRO A 60 9.09 17.90 -16.65
N ARG A 61 9.95 17.07 -17.24
CA ARG A 61 10.55 15.91 -16.54
C ARG A 61 11.78 16.33 -15.73
N ARG A 62 11.95 15.74 -14.55
CA ARG A 62 13.19 15.94 -13.78
C ARG A 62 14.39 15.33 -14.49
N PRO A 63 15.60 15.90 -14.30
CA PRO A 63 16.83 15.32 -14.82
C PRO A 63 17.01 13.87 -14.39
N VAL A 64 17.54 13.03 -15.28
CA VAL A 64 17.75 11.60 -15.03
C VAL A 64 18.59 11.34 -13.78
N THR A 65 19.61 12.17 -13.53
CA THR A 65 20.48 12.07 -12.34
C THR A 65 19.74 12.34 -11.05
N GLU A 66 18.83 13.31 -11.05
CA GLU A 66 17.98 13.63 -9.89
C GLU A 66 17.01 12.49 -9.61
N ARG A 67 16.31 11.99 -10.64
CA ARG A 67 15.40 10.85 -10.53
C ARG A 67 16.12 9.60 -10.03
N ALA A 68 17.30 9.28 -10.57
CA ALA A 68 18.09 8.13 -10.14
C ALA A 68 18.49 8.21 -8.65
N GLY A 69 18.82 9.41 -8.16
CA GLY A 69 19.10 9.63 -6.73
C GLY A 69 17.89 9.32 -5.84
N MET A 70 16.67 9.70 -6.27
CA MET A 70 15.44 9.40 -5.53
C MET A 70 15.07 7.92 -5.59
N LEU A 71 15.30 7.25 -6.73
CA LEU A 71 15.01 5.82 -6.90
C LEU A 71 15.99 4.90 -6.16
N ALA A 72 17.18 5.40 -5.78
CA ALA A 72 18.15 4.62 -5.01
C ALA A 72 17.69 4.36 -3.56
N ASP A 73 17.01 5.33 -2.94
CA ASP A 73 16.40 5.20 -1.61
C ASP A 73 15.01 5.87 -1.57
N PRO A 74 13.99 5.26 -2.20
CA PRO A 74 12.70 5.91 -2.40
C PRO A 74 11.84 5.96 -1.13
N GLY A 75 12.15 5.13 -0.12
CA GLY A 75 11.29 4.95 1.05
C GLY A 75 9.86 4.54 0.66
N PHE A 76 8.86 5.10 1.34
CA PHE A 76 7.45 4.94 0.99
C PHE A 76 6.71 6.29 1.11
N GLY A 77 6.14 6.80 0.00
CA GLY A 77 5.37 8.04 0.01
C GLY A 77 6.18 9.31 0.26
N ARG A 78 7.51 9.27 0.05
CA ARG A 78 8.43 10.38 0.33
C ARG A 78 8.65 11.27 -0.91
N TYR A 79 8.84 10.64 -2.06
CA TYR A 79 9.05 11.32 -3.33
C TYR A 79 7.85 11.08 -4.24
N PHE A 80 7.56 12.03 -5.10
CA PHE A 80 6.47 11.94 -6.06
C PHE A 80 7.01 12.11 -7.47
N THR A 81 6.34 11.45 -8.40
CA THR A 81 6.60 11.51 -9.84
C THR A 81 6.42 12.91 -10.41
N ASP A 82 6.75 13.10 -11.69
CA ASP A 82 6.73 14.42 -12.33
C ASP A 82 5.30 14.89 -12.61
N SER A 83 4.36 13.94 -12.79
CA SER A 83 3.00 14.21 -13.21
C SER A 83 1.97 13.85 -12.13
N MET A 84 0.75 14.35 -12.31
CA MET A 84 -0.44 13.90 -11.61
C MET A 84 -1.65 13.96 -12.56
N VAL A 85 -2.66 13.13 -12.31
CA VAL A 85 -3.96 13.28 -12.97
C VAL A 85 -4.90 14.03 -12.04
N ILE A 86 -5.70 14.94 -12.60
CA ILE A 86 -6.77 15.66 -11.91
C ILE A 86 -8.03 15.70 -12.79
N ALA A 87 -9.20 15.47 -12.20
CA ALA A 87 -10.49 15.67 -12.82
C ALA A 87 -11.44 16.37 -11.84
N ARG A 88 -12.30 17.24 -12.36
CA ARG A 88 -13.25 18.02 -11.58
C ARG A 88 -14.65 17.44 -11.71
N TYR A 89 -15.46 17.61 -10.69
CA TYR A 89 -16.88 17.31 -10.73
C TYR A 89 -17.69 18.49 -10.21
N GLN A 90 -18.83 18.74 -10.84
CA GLN A 90 -19.85 19.64 -10.32
C GLN A 90 -21.24 19.04 -10.53
N THR A 91 -22.11 19.11 -9.51
CA THR A 91 -23.50 18.65 -9.61
C THR A 91 -24.22 19.35 -10.76
N GLY A 92 -24.93 18.56 -11.57
CA GLY A 92 -25.62 19.04 -12.79
C GLY A 92 -24.71 19.14 -14.03
N LYS A 93 -23.38 19.22 -13.87
CA LYS A 93 -22.41 19.18 -14.97
C LYS A 93 -21.77 17.80 -15.16
N GLY A 94 -21.58 17.05 -14.08
CA GLY A 94 -20.85 15.78 -14.10
C GLY A 94 -19.34 15.99 -13.97
N TRP A 95 -18.56 14.98 -14.40
CA TRP A 95 -17.11 15.06 -14.48
C TRP A 95 -16.68 15.96 -15.66
N TYR A 96 -15.64 16.76 -15.49
CA TYR A 96 -15.08 17.64 -16.52
C TYR A 96 -13.63 18.00 -16.21
N ASP A 97 -12.94 18.61 -17.18
CA ASP A 97 -11.56 19.11 -17.00
C ASP A 97 -10.61 18.03 -16.47
N ALA A 98 -10.69 16.82 -17.04
CA ALA A 98 -9.79 15.72 -16.74
C ALA A 98 -8.47 15.92 -17.50
N ARG A 99 -7.36 15.95 -16.76
CA ARG A 99 -6.03 16.16 -17.36
C ARG A 99 -4.92 15.44 -16.60
N LEU A 100 -3.90 15.02 -17.33
CA LEU A 100 -2.56 14.79 -16.78
C LEU A 100 -1.79 16.12 -16.85
N THR A 101 -1.22 16.53 -15.73
CA THR A 101 -0.52 17.81 -15.55
C THR A 101 0.69 17.63 -14.64
N ALA A 102 1.51 18.65 -14.47
CA ALA A 102 2.66 18.60 -13.57
C ALA A 102 2.21 18.41 -12.11
N TYR A 103 2.94 17.58 -11.35
CA TYR A 103 2.73 17.44 -9.92
C TYR A 103 2.93 18.79 -9.22
N ALA A 104 1.88 19.29 -8.56
CA ALA A 104 1.88 20.62 -7.96
C ALA A 104 0.98 20.70 -6.71
N PRO A 105 1.21 21.69 -5.81
CA PRO A 105 0.32 21.95 -4.68
C PRO A 105 -1.11 22.28 -5.13
N LEU A 106 -2.09 21.82 -4.35
CA LEU A 106 -3.50 22.19 -4.55
C LEU A 106 -3.79 23.54 -3.90
N GLN A 107 -4.40 24.46 -4.67
CA GLN A 107 -4.96 25.70 -4.14
C GLN A 107 -6.40 25.44 -3.69
N LEU A 108 -6.64 25.53 -2.38
CA LEU A 108 -7.94 25.27 -1.76
C LEU A 108 -8.41 26.51 -1.00
N ASP A 109 -9.70 26.77 -1.07
CA ASP A 109 -10.34 27.77 -0.20
C ASP A 109 -10.29 27.28 1.27
N PRO A 110 -10.06 28.15 2.26
CA PRO A 110 -10.04 27.74 3.67
C PRO A 110 -11.33 27.05 4.16
N SER A 111 -12.46 27.29 3.51
CA SER A 111 -13.76 26.68 3.80
C SER A 111 -14.04 25.40 2.99
N THR A 112 -13.04 24.85 2.29
CA THR A 112 -13.17 23.59 1.54
C THR A 112 -13.69 22.46 2.44
N ALA A 113 -14.83 21.87 2.11
CA ALA A 113 -15.53 20.93 2.98
C ALA A 113 -14.71 19.71 3.42
N ALA A 114 -13.82 19.18 2.58
CA ALA A 114 -12.93 18.08 2.96
C ALA A 114 -11.99 18.43 4.14
N LEU A 115 -11.64 19.71 4.31
CA LEU A 115 -10.79 20.17 5.42
C LEU A 115 -11.55 20.20 6.76
N HIS A 116 -12.88 20.30 6.73
CA HIS A 116 -13.72 20.45 7.92
C HIS A 116 -14.45 19.15 8.29
N TYR A 117 -14.87 18.38 7.30
CA TYR A 117 -15.75 17.22 7.49
C TYR A 117 -15.21 15.91 6.93
N ALA A 118 -13.96 15.89 6.45
CA ALA A 118 -13.27 14.70 5.95
C ALA A 118 -14.07 13.89 4.91
N GLN A 119 -14.91 14.56 4.09
CA GLN A 119 -15.60 13.91 2.96
C GLN A 119 -14.59 13.62 1.84
N SER A 120 -13.79 12.59 2.05
CA SER A 120 -12.75 12.13 1.13
C SER A 120 -12.50 10.63 1.22
N ILE A 121 -12.15 10.05 0.07
CA ILE A 121 -11.78 8.64 -0.11
C ILE A 121 -10.45 8.54 -0.84
N PHE A 122 -9.78 7.41 -0.67
CA PHE A 122 -8.54 7.13 -1.38
C PHE A 122 -8.41 5.65 -1.73
N GLU A 123 -7.52 5.37 -2.66
CA GLU A 123 -7.11 4.02 -3.04
C GLU A 123 -5.59 3.84 -2.93
N GLY A 124 -5.16 2.58 -3.03
CA GLY A 124 -3.77 2.22 -3.03
C GLY A 124 -3.52 0.98 -3.85
N LEU A 125 -2.81 1.15 -4.96
CA LEU A 125 -2.37 0.11 -5.87
C LEU A 125 -0.92 0.34 -6.29
N LYS A 126 -0.36 -0.59 -7.05
CA LYS A 126 1.05 -0.57 -7.45
C LYS A 126 1.19 -0.90 -8.93
N ALA A 127 2.18 -0.27 -9.56
CA ALA A 127 2.73 -0.65 -10.85
C ALA A 127 4.08 -1.35 -10.65
N TYR A 128 4.30 -2.38 -11.47
CA TYR A 128 5.41 -3.32 -11.38
C TYR A 128 6.09 -3.40 -12.74
N ALA A 129 7.41 -3.23 -12.77
CA ALA A 129 8.20 -3.57 -13.94
C ALA A 129 8.11 -5.07 -14.22
N GLN A 130 7.90 -5.43 -15.48
CA GLN A 130 7.75 -6.81 -15.94
C GLN A 130 9.04 -7.33 -16.61
N PRO A 131 9.25 -8.65 -16.71
CA PRO A 131 10.45 -9.23 -17.32
C PRO A 131 10.64 -8.88 -18.81
N ASP A 132 9.54 -8.59 -19.53
CA ASP A 132 9.57 -8.16 -20.93
C ASP A 132 9.82 -6.64 -21.12
N GLY A 133 10.07 -5.92 -20.03
CA GLY A 133 10.27 -4.47 -20.01
C GLY A 133 8.98 -3.64 -20.02
N SER A 134 7.81 -4.29 -20.09
CA SER A 134 6.52 -3.60 -19.91
C SER A 134 6.26 -3.27 -18.44
N VAL A 135 5.18 -2.52 -18.19
CA VAL A 135 4.71 -2.22 -16.83
C VAL A 135 3.28 -2.76 -16.69
N ALA A 136 3.00 -3.40 -15.56
CA ALA A 136 1.66 -3.86 -15.22
C ALA A 136 1.23 -3.37 -13.84
N THR A 137 -0.07 -3.17 -13.67
CA THR A 137 -0.70 -2.96 -12.36
C THR A 137 -1.40 -4.23 -11.89
N PHE A 138 -1.53 -4.40 -10.58
CA PHE A 138 -2.15 -5.59 -9.99
C PHE A 138 -3.60 -5.33 -9.58
N ARG A 139 -4.54 -6.01 -10.26
CA ARG A 139 -6.00 -5.96 -10.04
C ARG A 139 -6.59 -4.55 -9.92
N PRO A 140 -6.22 -3.59 -10.80
CA PRO A 140 -6.68 -2.20 -10.67
C PRO A 140 -8.21 -2.05 -10.78
N GLU A 141 -8.90 -2.98 -11.44
CA GLU A 141 -10.37 -3.02 -11.54
C GLU A 141 -11.00 -3.23 -10.15
N ALA A 142 -10.39 -4.07 -9.31
CA ALA A 142 -10.87 -4.28 -7.95
C ALA A 142 -10.69 -3.02 -7.08
N ASN A 143 -9.63 -2.24 -7.32
CA ASN A 143 -9.44 -0.93 -6.71
C ASN A 143 -10.50 0.06 -7.20
N ALA A 144 -10.75 0.13 -8.51
CA ALA A 144 -11.75 1.02 -9.12
C ALA A 144 -13.16 0.74 -8.54
N ALA A 145 -13.56 -0.53 -8.49
CA ALA A 145 -14.84 -0.95 -7.93
C ALA A 145 -14.96 -0.60 -6.44
N ARG A 146 -13.88 -0.79 -5.65
CA ARG A 146 -13.89 -0.43 -4.22
C ARG A 146 -13.96 1.09 -4.02
N PHE A 147 -13.28 1.85 -4.86
CA PHE A 147 -13.32 3.31 -4.86
C PHE A 147 -14.74 3.83 -5.15
N ALA A 148 -15.40 3.30 -6.17
CA ALA A 148 -16.78 3.65 -6.51
C ALA A 148 -17.78 3.32 -5.39
N ARG A 149 -17.64 2.16 -4.73
CA ARG A 149 -18.43 1.81 -3.53
C ARG A 149 -18.20 2.79 -2.38
N GLY A 150 -16.95 3.16 -2.15
CA GLY A 150 -16.57 4.15 -1.13
C GLY A 150 -17.19 5.52 -1.38
N ALA A 151 -17.18 5.98 -2.64
CA ALA A 151 -17.81 7.23 -3.05
C ALA A 151 -19.31 7.22 -2.72
N LYS A 152 -20.01 6.14 -3.07
CA LYS A 152 -21.43 5.97 -2.74
C LYS A 152 -21.69 6.01 -1.23
N ARG A 153 -20.87 5.34 -0.41
CA ARG A 153 -21.03 5.31 1.06
C ARG A 153 -20.89 6.69 1.69
N LEU A 154 -20.04 7.55 1.12
CA LEU A 154 -19.77 8.92 1.58
C LEU A 154 -20.59 9.99 0.85
N ALA A 155 -21.63 9.59 0.10
CA ALA A 155 -22.47 10.49 -0.67
C ALA A 155 -21.65 11.40 -1.63
N MET A 156 -20.64 10.81 -2.26
CA MET A 156 -19.80 11.44 -3.28
C MET A 156 -20.20 10.88 -4.67
N PRO A 157 -20.05 11.65 -5.76
CA PRO A 157 -20.25 11.14 -7.10
C PRO A 157 -19.21 10.04 -7.38
N PRO A 158 -19.61 8.83 -7.77
CA PRO A 158 -18.66 7.81 -8.17
C PRO A 158 -17.84 8.24 -9.38
N VAL A 159 -16.53 8.01 -9.34
CA VAL A 159 -15.69 7.98 -10.53
C VAL A 159 -16.02 6.67 -11.27
N PRO A 160 -16.42 6.71 -12.55
CA PRO A 160 -16.63 5.48 -13.33
C PRO A 160 -15.37 4.60 -13.34
N GLU A 161 -15.52 3.29 -13.33
CA GLU A 161 -14.39 2.37 -13.18
C GLU A 161 -13.40 2.51 -14.35
N GLU A 162 -13.91 2.66 -15.57
CA GLU A 162 -13.12 2.93 -16.77
C GLU A 162 -12.35 4.26 -16.68
N ALA A 163 -12.94 5.28 -16.05
CA ALA A 163 -12.31 6.59 -15.85
C ALA A 163 -11.14 6.51 -14.86
N PHE A 164 -11.34 5.73 -13.79
CA PHE A 164 -10.30 5.43 -12.81
C PHE A 164 -9.12 4.71 -13.47
N LEU A 165 -9.40 3.66 -14.26
CA LEU A 165 -8.38 2.90 -14.97
C LEU A 165 -7.64 3.77 -15.99
N ALA A 166 -8.36 4.56 -16.79
CA ALA A 166 -7.77 5.49 -17.74
C ALA A 166 -6.83 6.49 -17.07
N ALA A 167 -7.21 7.04 -15.92
CA ALA A 167 -6.37 7.96 -15.14
C ALA A 167 -5.11 7.28 -14.58
N VAL A 168 -5.24 6.07 -14.05
CA VAL A 168 -4.10 5.28 -13.55
C VAL A 168 -3.14 4.96 -14.69
N ASP A 169 -3.64 4.43 -15.80
CA ASP A 169 -2.81 4.05 -16.94
C ASP A 169 -2.11 5.26 -17.56
N THR A 170 -2.81 6.37 -17.74
CA THR A 170 -2.21 7.60 -18.28
C THR A 170 -1.09 8.12 -17.39
N LEU A 171 -1.25 8.09 -16.06
CA LEU A 171 -0.18 8.50 -15.15
C LEU A 171 1.02 7.55 -15.21
N VAL A 172 0.78 6.24 -15.14
CA VAL A 172 1.86 5.24 -15.15
C VAL A 172 2.60 5.24 -16.48
N ASP A 173 1.90 5.46 -17.60
CA ASP A 173 2.53 5.58 -18.91
C ASP A 173 3.41 6.84 -18.99
N ALA A 174 2.86 8.01 -18.64
CA ALA A 174 3.60 9.28 -18.69
C ALA A 174 4.88 9.25 -17.83
N ASP A 175 4.77 8.68 -16.63
CA ASP A 175 5.85 8.59 -15.64
C ASP A 175 6.52 7.22 -15.60
N ARG A 176 6.51 6.46 -16.71
CA ARG A 176 7.08 5.09 -16.80
C ARG A 176 8.53 5.00 -16.30
N ASP A 177 9.31 6.06 -16.50
CA ASP A 177 10.73 6.11 -16.07
C ASP A 177 10.91 6.20 -14.53
N TRP A 178 9.81 6.39 -13.79
CA TRP A 178 9.78 6.35 -12.33
C TRP A 178 9.47 4.96 -11.77
N VAL A 179 9.11 3.98 -12.62
CA VAL A 179 8.84 2.61 -12.18
C VAL A 179 10.18 1.93 -11.87
N PRO A 180 10.47 1.61 -10.60
CA PRO A 180 11.73 0.97 -10.26
C PRO A 180 11.75 -0.49 -10.71
N THR A 181 12.95 -0.97 -11.05
CA THR A 181 13.20 -2.34 -11.52
C THR A 181 13.90 -3.22 -10.46
N GLY A 182 14.23 -2.65 -9.30
CA GLY A 182 14.88 -3.37 -8.22
C GLY A 182 13.96 -4.41 -7.54
N PRO A 183 14.55 -5.38 -6.81
CA PRO A 183 13.78 -6.41 -6.11
C PRO A 183 12.85 -5.78 -5.05
N ASP A 184 11.59 -6.22 -5.03
CA ASP A 184 10.53 -5.73 -4.15
C ASP A 184 10.29 -4.20 -4.23
N GLN A 185 10.82 -3.52 -5.24
CA GLN A 185 10.54 -2.12 -5.51
C GLN A 185 9.36 -1.97 -6.48
N THR A 186 8.55 -0.94 -6.29
CA THR A 186 7.34 -0.69 -7.09
C THR A 186 7.09 0.80 -7.25
N LEU A 187 6.19 1.17 -8.17
CA LEU A 187 5.61 2.50 -8.18
C LEU A 187 4.25 2.42 -7.49
N TYR A 188 4.13 3.04 -6.31
CA TYR A 188 2.86 3.11 -5.59
C TYR A 188 1.99 4.23 -6.17
N ILE A 189 0.72 3.90 -6.44
CA ILE A 189 -0.25 4.78 -7.07
C ILE A 189 -1.33 5.10 -6.03
N ARG A 190 -1.66 6.38 -5.91
CA ARG A 190 -2.61 6.94 -4.94
C ARG A 190 -3.71 7.72 -5.68
N PRO A 191 -4.79 7.04 -6.09
CA PRO A 191 -6.03 7.69 -6.46
C PRO A 191 -6.74 8.22 -5.21
N TYR A 192 -7.34 9.41 -5.27
CA TYR A 192 -8.15 9.94 -4.18
C TYR A 192 -9.18 10.96 -4.68
N GLN A 193 -10.27 11.09 -3.94
CA GLN A 193 -11.35 12.03 -4.22
C GLN A 193 -11.67 12.81 -2.96
N LEU A 194 -11.90 14.12 -3.09
CA LEU A 194 -12.22 15.00 -1.97
C LEU A 194 -13.31 16.00 -2.34
N ALA A 195 -14.17 16.33 -1.38
CA ALA A 195 -15.15 17.41 -1.47
C ALA A 195 -14.44 18.77 -1.52
N SER A 196 -14.45 19.41 -2.69
CA SER A 196 -13.71 20.64 -2.97
C SER A 196 -14.54 21.91 -2.85
N GLU A 197 -15.85 21.79 -2.63
CA GLU A 197 -16.75 22.94 -2.50
C GLU A 197 -16.41 23.77 -1.23
N PRO A 198 -16.35 25.11 -1.33
CA PRO A 198 -16.16 26.00 -0.19
C PRO A 198 -17.50 26.22 0.56
N PHE A 199 -17.71 25.51 1.67
CA PHE A 199 -18.88 25.70 2.54
C PHE A 199 -18.71 25.08 3.93
N LEU A 200 -19.40 25.65 4.93
CA LEU A 200 -19.40 25.17 6.33
C LEU A 200 -20.74 24.52 6.75
N GLY A 201 -21.67 24.33 5.81
CA GLY A 201 -22.88 23.56 6.08
C GLY A 201 -22.55 22.07 6.14
N VAL A 202 -23.24 21.29 6.97
CA VAL A 202 -23.06 19.82 6.97
C VAL A 202 -24.06 19.19 6.01
N ARG A 203 -23.62 18.97 4.77
CA ARG A 203 -24.35 18.24 3.71
C ARG A 203 -23.35 17.64 2.71
N PRO A 204 -23.75 16.72 1.84
CA PRO A 204 -22.92 16.34 0.69
C PRO A 204 -22.51 17.57 -0.13
N ALA A 205 -21.25 17.64 -0.52
CA ALA A 205 -20.75 18.68 -1.41
C ALA A 205 -21.36 18.58 -2.81
N SER A 206 -21.33 19.68 -3.54
CA SER A 206 -21.73 19.78 -4.96
C SER A 206 -20.52 19.84 -5.89
N GLU A 207 -19.31 19.96 -5.35
CA GLU A 207 -18.06 20.00 -6.11
C GLU A 207 -17.02 19.05 -5.51
N TYR A 208 -16.33 18.32 -6.40
CA TYR A 208 -15.30 17.36 -6.00
C TYR A 208 -14.10 17.43 -6.93
N LEU A 209 -12.95 17.02 -6.39
CA LEU A 209 -11.76 16.70 -7.17
C LEU A 209 -11.47 15.21 -7.08
N PHE A 210 -11.17 14.59 -8.20
CA PHE A 210 -10.50 13.29 -8.28
C PHE A 210 -9.07 13.51 -8.73
N LEU A 211 -8.12 12.86 -8.06
CA LEU A 211 -6.70 12.96 -8.35
C LEU A 211 -6.04 11.59 -8.36
N VAL A 212 -4.98 11.44 -9.15
CA VAL A 212 -4.07 10.29 -9.07
C VAL A 212 -2.64 10.82 -9.01
N ILE A 213 -1.90 10.40 -7.99
CA ILE A 213 -0.47 10.70 -7.83
C ILE A 213 0.31 9.40 -7.67
N ALA A 214 1.58 9.41 -8.04
CA ALA A 214 2.45 8.24 -7.92
C ALA A 214 3.73 8.57 -7.15
N SER A 215 4.21 7.59 -6.38
CA SER A 215 5.41 7.64 -5.54
C SER A 215 6.20 6.35 -5.76
N PRO A 216 7.51 6.39 -6.07
CA PRO A 216 8.32 5.19 -6.01
C PRO A 216 8.32 4.66 -4.56
N ALA A 217 8.34 3.35 -4.42
CA ALA A 217 8.30 2.64 -3.16
C ALA A 217 9.39 1.56 -3.15
N GLY A 218 10.24 1.62 -2.13
CA GLY A 218 11.31 0.64 -1.92
C GLY A 218 10.78 -0.67 -1.34
N ALA A 219 11.69 -1.63 -1.16
CA ALA A 219 11.40 -2.82 -0.39
C ALA A 219 10.95 -2.39 1.02
N TYR A 220 9.76 -2.83 1.45
CA TYR A 220 9.21 -2.48 2.76
C TYR A 220 10.11 -2.96 3.91
N PHE A 221 10.85 -4.06 3.66
CA PHE A 221 11.79 -4.65 4.58
C PHE A 221 13.20 -4.75 3.94
N PRO A 222 13.97 -3.65 3.91
CA PRO A 222 15.27 -3.62 3.21
C PRO A 222 16.34 -4.54 3.83
N ARG A 223 16.12 -5.02 5.06
CA ARG A 223 17.00 -5.97 5.78
C ARG A 223 16.41 -7.39 5.89
N GLY A 224 15.43 -7.71 5.04
CA GLY A 224 14.68 -8.95 5.10
C GLY A 224 13.40 -8.81 5.93
N VAL A 225 12.40 -9.65 5.63
CA VAL A 225 11.09 -9.59 6.30
C VAL A 225 11.27 -9.84 7.79
N HIS A 226 10.86 -8.87 8.60
CA HIS A 226 10.90 -8.98 10.06
C HIS A 226 9.48 -9.03 10.61
N PRO A 227 9.24 -9.87 11.63
CA PRO A 227 7.96 -9.92 12.30
C PRO A 227 7.75 -8.63 13.11
N VAL A 228 6.51 -8.17 13.16
CA VAL A 228 6.13 -7.00 13.96
C VAL A 228 5.56 -7.42 15.30
N SER A 229 5.71 -6.51 16.26
CA SER A 229 5.03 -6.54 17.55
C SER A 229 3.72 -5.76 17.46
N VAL A 230 2.63 -6.29 18.04
CA VAL A 230 1.31 -5.67 17.95
C VAL A 230 0.66 -5.45 19.30
N TYR A 231 -0.12 -4.39 19.44
CA TYR A 231 -0.87 -4.07 20.66
C TYR A 231 -2.37 -4.22 20.43
N LEU A 232 -3.05 -5.06 21.23
CA LEU A 232 -4.51 -5.19 21.16
C LEU A 232 -5.19 -3.93 21.70
N SER A 233 -5.96 -3.23 20.85
CA SER A 233 -6.69 -2.04 21.28
C SER A 233 -7.97 -2.42 22.01
N GLU A 234 -7.94 -2.31 23.34
CA GLU A 234 -9.12 -2.54 24.21
C GLU A 234 -9.90 -1.24 24.47
N ASP A 235 -9.24 -0.08 24.37
CA ASP A 235 -9.82 1.23 24.61
C ASP A 235 -10.53 1.82 23.39
N TYR A 236 -9.94 1.61 22.20
CA TYR A 236 -10.40 2.20 20.95
C TYR A 236 -10.91 1.14 20.00
N ILE A 237 -11.83 1.56 19.14
CA ILE A 237 -12.40 0.74 18.06
C ILE A 237 -12.04 1.39 16.74
N ARG A 238 -11.83 0.58 15.70
CA ARG A 238 -11.56 1.10 14.35
C ARG A 238 -12.83 1.54 13.64
N ALA A 239 -13.87 0.72 13.77
CA ALA A 239 -15.15 0.89 13.11
C ALA A 239 -16.22 0.14 13.90
N ALA A 240 -17.49 0.54 13.73
CA ALA A 240 -18.64 -0.14 14.30
C ALA A 240 -19.65 -0.53 13.20
N PRO A 241 -20.50 -1.54 13.42
CA PRO A 241 -21.52 -1.92 12.46
C PRO A 241 -22.39 -0.73 12.03
N GLY A 242 -22.64 -0.60 10.72
CA GLY A 242 -23.33 0.56 10.15
C GLY A 242 -22.43 1.79 9.93
N GLY A 243 -21.17 1.75 10.36
CA GLY A 243 -20.17 2.80 10.13
C GLY A 243 -19.59 2.78 8.72
N THR A 244 -18.32 3.18 8.61
CA THR A 244 -17.55 3.29 7.35
C THR A 244 -16.37 2.33 7.30
N GLY A 245 -16.34 1.30 8.16
CA GLY A 245 -15.17 0.42 8.32
C GLY A 245 -14.74 -0.28 7.03
N ASP A 246 -15.70 -0.64 6.18
CA ASP A 246 -15.51 -1.26 4.88
C ASP A 246 -15.14 -0.27 3.75
N VAL A 247 -14.91 1.01 4.07
CA VAL A 247 -14.54 2.07 3.14
C VAL A 247 -13.18 2.66 3.44
N LYS A 248 -12.41 2.93 2.39
CA LYS A 248 -11.09 3.55 2.48
C LYS A 248 -11.21 5.08 2.50
N CYS A 249 -11.73 5.63 3.60
CA CYS A 249 -11.95 7.07 3.78
C CYS A 249 -11.04 7.70 4.83
N ALA A 250 -10.75 8.99 4.69
CA ALA A 250 -9.82 9.69 5.57
C ALA A 250 -10.23 9.64 7.05
N GLY A 251 -11.53 9.75 7.35
CA GLY A 251 -12.06 9.72 8.72
C GLY A 251 -11.66 8.47 9.51
N ASN A 252 -11.67 7.30 8.88
CA ASN A 252 -11.28 6.04 9.53
C ASN A 252 -9.81 6.04 9.98
N TYR A 253 -8.93 6.65 9.19
CA TYR A 253 -7.49 6.69 9.48
C TYR A 253 -7.14 7.83 10.45
N ALA A 254 -7.84 8.96 10.38
CA ALA A 254 -7.65 10.04 11.35
C ALA A 254 -8.01 9.58 12.78
N ALA A 255 -9.13 8.87 12.92
CA ALA A 255 -9.59 8.34 14.21
C ALA A 255 -8.66 7.27 14.80
N SER A 256 -7.82 6.62 13.99
CA SER A 256 -6.96 5.53 14.44
C SER A 256 -5.64 5.99 15.08
N LEU A 257 -5.25 7.26 14.90
CA LEU A 257 -3.91 7.73 15.23
C LEU A 257 -3.57 7.62 16.72
N LEU A 258 -4.54 7.91 17.61
CA LEU A 258 -4.32 7.85 19.06
C LEU A 258 -4.07 6.41 19.55
N ALA A 259 -4.77 5.43 19.00
CA ALA A 259 -4.54 4.02 19.34
C ALA A 259 -3.20 3.52 18.81
N GLN A 260 -2.76 3.99 17.65
CA GLN A 260 -1.41 3.70 17.14
C GLN A 260 -0.32 4.34 18.02
N GLU A 261 -0.53 5.56 18.52
CA GLU A 261 0.37 6.18 19.48
C GLU A 261 0.46 5.37 20.78
N GLN A 262 -0.66 4.84 21.28
CA GLN A 262 -0.66 3.92 22.43
C GLN A 262 0.11 2.63 22.16
N ALA A 263 -0.04 2.04 20.97
CA ALA A 263 0.73 0.85 20.59
C ALA A 263 2.24 1.16 20.61
N ILE A 264 2.66 2.29 20.04
CA ILE A 264 4.06 2.75 20.06
C ILE A 264 4.55 2.95 21.50
N ALA A 265 3.74 3.58 22.35
CA ALA A 265 4.07 3.79 23.76
C ALA A 265 4.20 2.47 24.55
N ALA A 266 3.48 1.42 24.14
CA ALA A 266 3.61 0.06 24.67
C ALA A 266 4.80 -0.73 24.07
N GLY A 267 5.59 -0.09 23.20
CA GLY A 267 6.71 -0.72 22.50
C GLY A 267 6.24 -1.75 21.46
N CYS A 268 5.14 -1.45 20.76
CA CYS A 268 4.63 -2.21 19.63
C CYS A 268 4.71 -1.41 18.32
N ASP A 269 4.90 -2.11 17.20
CA ASP A 269 4.97 -1.49 15.87
C ASP A 269 3.59 -1.10 15.34
N GLN A 270 2.56 -1.90 15.63
CA GLN A 270 1.20 -1.72 15.12
C GLN A 270 0.14 -1.97 16.17
N VAL A 271 -1.02 -1.35 15.98
CA VAL A 271 -2.25 -1.66 16.73
C VAL A 271 -3.02 -2.79 16.05
N VAL A 272 -3.63 -3.67 16.84
CA VAL A 272 -4.64 -4.64 16.38
C VAL A 272 -6.00 -4.22 16.91
N TRP A 273 -6.99 -4.26 16.03
CA TRP A 273 -8.35 -3.83 16.31
C TRP A 273 -9.22 -4.99 16.76
N LEU A 274 -10.00 -4.74 17.79
CA LEU A 274 -11.07 -5.62 18.24
C LEU A 274 -12.41 -5.05 17.79
N ASP A 275 -13.39 -5.96 17.62
CA ASP A 275 -14.75 -5.59 17.22
C ASP A 275 -15.38 -4.60 18.21
N ALA A 276 -16.21 -3.70 17.68
CA ALA A 276 -16.77 -2.63 18.49
C ALA A 276 -17.84 -3.07 19.51
N VAL A 277 -18.41 -4.27 19.36
CA VAL A 277 -19.59 -4.70 20.10
C VAL A 277 -19.18 -5.48 21.35
N GLU A 278 -18.41 -6.54 21.14
CA GLU A 278 -17.99 -7.47 22.18
C GLU A 278 -16.55 -7.22 22.64
N LYS A 279 -15.77 -6.41 21.89
CA LYS A 279 -14.36 -6.12 22.14
C LYS A 279 -13.54 -7.40 22.36
N ARG A 280 -13.85 -8.43 21.58
CA ARG A 280 -13.29 -9.78 21.73
C ARG A 280 -12.78 -10.36 20.42
N TYR A 281 -13.44 -10.04 19.32
CA TYR A 281 -13.10 -10.58 18.01
C TYR A 281 -12.06 -9.70 17.32
N VAL A 282 -10.99 -10.33 16.85
CA VAL A 282 -9.93 -9.67 16.11
C VAL A 282 -10.44 -9.29 14.72
N GLU A 283 -10.18 -8.06 14.30
CA GLU A 283 -10.57 -7.55 12.98
C GLU A 283 -9.35 -7.34 12.05
N GLU A 284 -8.53 -6.33 12.32
CA GLU A 284 -7.44 -5.89 11.45
C GLU A 284 -6.20 -5.47 12.26
N MET A 285 -5.04 -5.35 11.61
CA MET A 285 -3.82 -4.77 12.17
C MET A 285 -3.52 -3.45 11.47
N GLY A 286 -3.65 -2.33 12.17
CA GLY A 286 -3.50 -0.99 11.58
C GLY A 286 -4.50 -0.79 10.44
N GLY A 287 -4.01 -0.77 9.20
CA GLY A 287 -4.83 -0.72 7.98
C GLY A 287 -4.71 -1.97 7.09
N MET A 288 -4.39 -3.12 7.68
CA MET A 288 -4.14 -4.40 7.01
C MET A 288 -5.03 -5.51 7.58
N ASN A 289 -5.49 -6.42 6.71
CA ASN A 289 -6.27 -7.59 7.14
C ASN A 289 -5.36 -8.64 7.79
N LEU A 290 -5.89 -9.46 8.70
CA LEU A 290 -5.15 -10.49 9.42
C LEU A 290 -5.49 -11.92 8.96
N PHE A 291 -4.51 -12.81 9.07
CA PHE A 291 -4.62 -14.24 8.88
C PHE A 291 -3.90 -14.99 10.01
N PHE A 292 -4.46 -16.14 10.38
CA PHE A 292 -3.95 -17.05 11.39
C PHE A 292 -3.75 -18.42 10.73
N VAL A 293 -2.56 -18.99 10.85
CA VAL A 293 -2.24 -20.32 10.32
C VAL A 293 -2.39 -21.34 11.43
N LEU A 294 -3.25 -22.32 11.21
CA LEU A 294 -3.52 -23.42 12.13
C LEU A 294 -2.82 -24.69 11.61
N GLY A 295 -1.94 -25.28 12.42
CA GLY A 295 -1.11 -26.42 12.02
C GLY A 295 0.09 -26.01 11.16
N SER A 296 0.71 -26.96 10.47
CA SER A 296 1.89 -26.72 9.63
C SER A 296 1.94 -27.68 8.44
N GLY A 297 2.78 -27.35 7.45
CA GLY A 297 2.91 -28.14 6.23
C GLY A 297 1.66 -28.05 5.33
N ASP A 298 1.47 -29.06 4.49
CA ASP A 298 0.44 -29.07 3.45
C ASP A 298 -0.99 -29.09 4.02
N ASP A 299 -1.17 -29.62 5.24
CA ASP A 299 -2.46 -29.72 5.92
C ASP A 299 -2.85 -28.45 6.73
N ALA A 300 -2.02 -27.40 6.69
CA ALA A 300 -2.29 -26.16 7.41
C ALA A 300 -3.58 -25.49 6.92
N GLU A 301 -4.37 -24.97 7.86
CA GLU A 301 -5.58 -24.18 7.59
C GLU A 301 -5.31 -22.69 7.82
N LEU A 302 -5.74 -21.84 6.88
CA LEU A 302 -5.75 -20.41 7.09
C LEU A 302 -7.11 -19.95 7.58
N VAL A 303 -7.12 -19.21 8.68
CA VAL A 303 -8.30 -18.52 9.19
C VAL A 303 -8.11 -17.02 9.03
N THR A 304 -9.11 -16.31 8.51
CA THR A 304 -9.14 -14.85 8.46
C THR A 304 -10.50 -14.33 8.95
N PRO A 305 -10.56 -13.20 9.65
CA PRO A 305 -11.82 -12.57 10.00
C PRO A 305 -12.75 -12.38 8.79
N GLU A 306 -14.02 -12.75 8.95
CA GLU A 306 -15.06 -12.59 7.92
C GLU A 306 -15.41 -11.10 7.70
N LEU A 307 -15.92 -10.77 6.51
CA LEU A 307 -16.30 -9.39 6.17
C LEU A 307 -17.66 -9.03 6.80
N THR A 308 -17.62 -8.51 8.03
CA THR A 308 -18.78 -8.10 8.83
C THR A 308 -19.34 -6.71 8.46
N GLY A 309 -18.70 -6.00 7.53
CA GLY A 309 -18.98 -4.58 7.21
C GLY A 309 -18.21 -3.59 8.10
N THR A 310 -17.54 -4.05 9.16
CA THR A 310 -16.56 -3.25 9.90
C THR A 310 -15.14 -3.43 9.40
N LEU A 311 -14.85 -4.50 8.64
CA LEU A 311 -13.55 -4.76 8.03
C LEU A 311 -13.45 -4.22 6.61
N LEU A 312 -12.27 -3.72 6.24
CA LEU A 312 -11.99 -3.33 4.87
C LEU A 312 -11.80 -4.59 3.99
N PRO A 313 -12.54 -4.76 2.87
CA PRO A 313 -12.31 -5.84 1.92
C PRO A 313 -11.00 -5.59 1.15
N GLY A 314 -9.88 -6.07 1.70
CA GLY A 314 -8.56 -5.96 1.11
C GLY A 314 -8.40 -6.81 -0.15
N ILE A 315 -7.86 -6.21 -1.21
CA ILE A 315 -7.57 -6.93 -2.46
C ILE A 315 -6.44 -7.95 -2.25
N THR A 316 -5.47 -7.63 -1.40
CA THR A 316 -4.42 -8.58 -0.98
C THR A 316 -5.02 -9.76 -0.20
N ARG A 317 -5.94 -9.50 0.73
CA ARG A 317 -6.68 -10.56 1.46
C ARG A 317 -7.38 -11.50 0.50
N ASP A 318 -8.16 -10.95 -0.42
CA ASP A 318 -8.89 -11.70 -1.44
C ASP A 318 -7.94 -12.55 -2.31
N SER A 319 -6.85 -11.94 -2.78
CA SER A 319 -5.84 -12.63 -3.60
C SER A 319 -5.16 -13.77 -2.83
N LEU A 320 -4.84 -13.57 -1.55
CA LEU A 320 -4.19 -14.61 -0.74
C LEU A 320 -5.12 -15.79 -0.44
N ILE A 321 -6.43 -15.54 -0.28
CA ILE A 321 -7.42 -16.62 -0.15
C ILE A 321 -7.39 -17.50 -1.41
N GLU A 322 -7.39 -16.90 -2.60
CA GLU A 322 -7.33 -17.63 -3.87
C GLU A 322 -6.00 -18.35 -4.11
N VAL A 323 -4.88 -17.74 -3.73
CA VAL A 323 -3.54 -18.34 -3.83
C VAL A 323 -3.46 -19.55 -2.89
N ALA A 324 -3.83 -19.40 -1.62
CA ALA A 324 -3.78 -20.47 -0.64
C ALA A 324 -4.66 -21.67 -1.03
N ARG A 325 -5.89 -21.41 -1.52
CA ARG A 325 -6.79 -22.47 -2.02
C ARG A 325 -6.20 -23.21 -3.21
N ALA A 326 -5.54 -22.51 -4.13
CA ALA A 326 -4.90 -23.15 -5.28
C ALA A 326 -3.66 -23.97 -4.90
N MET A 327 -3.03 -23.67 -3.77
CA MET A 327 -1.97 -24.48 -3.18
C MET A 327 -2.50 -25.70 -2.40
N GLY A 328 -3.82 -25.85 -2.28
CA GLY A 328 -4.46 -26.99 -1.60
C GLY A 328 -4.83 -26.71 -0.14
N HIS A 329 -4.50 -25.54 0.41
CA HIS A 329 -4.83 -25.20 1.79
C HIS A 329 -6.31 -24.89 1.97
N ARG A 330 -6.85 -25.29 3.11
CA ARG A 330 -8.17 -24.85 3.56
C ARG A 330 -8.10 -23.39 3.98
N VAL A 331 -9.10 -22.61 3.58
CA VAL A 331 -9.22 -21.20 3.99
C VAL A 331 -10.62 -20.96 4.54
N THR A 332 -10.71 -20.59 5.81
CA THR A 332 -11.95 -20.33 6.54
C THR A 332 -12.08 -18.85 6.88
N GLU A 333 -13.18 -18.25 6.44
CA GLU A 333 -13.55 -16.88 6.79
C GLU A 333 -14.58 -16.95 7.92
N ARG A 334 -14.21 -16.52 9.13
CA ARG A 334 -15.09 -16.52 10.32
C ARG A 334 -14.64 -15.52 11.36
N LYS A 335 -15.48 -15.19 12.33
CA LYS A 335 -15.04 -14.49 13.55
C LYS A 335 -13.91 -15.27 14.25
N TRP A 336 -12.91 -14.54 14.73
CA TRP A 336 -11.76 -15.10 15.43
C TRP A 336 -11.51 -14.31 16.72
N SER A 337 -11.57 -14.95 17.88
CA SER A 337 -11.43 -14.26 19.17
C SER A 337 -9.99 -14.17 19.66
N VAL A 338 -9.71 -13.18 20.52
CA VAL A 338 -8.42 -13.07 21.22
C VAL A 338 -8.13 -14.33 22.05
N ASP A 339 -9.16 -14.95 22.65
CA ASP A 339 -9.00 -16.19 23.42
C ASP A 339 -8.57 -17.36 22.54
N GLU A 340 -9.21 -17.54 21.38
CA GLU A 340 -8.81 -18.56 20.39
C GLU A 340 -7.38 -18.33 19.91
N TRP A 341 -7.01 -17.07 19.66
CA TRP A 341 -5.64 -16.75 19.25
C TRP A 341 -4.62 -17.10 20.34
N ARG A 342 -4.84 -16.61 21.57
CA ARG A 342 -3.93 -16.83 22.70
C ARG A 342 -3.82 -18.31 23.05
N GLN A 343 -4.94 -19.02 23.14
CA GLN A 343 -4.97 -20.44 23.47
C GLN A 343 -4.33 -21.27 22.35
N GLY A 344 -4.67 -20.98 21.09
CA GLY A 344 -4.10 -21.66 19.94
C GLY A 344 -2.58 -21.47 19.83
N VAL A 345 -2.07 -20.30 20.18
CA VAL A 345 -0.61 -20.08 20.29
C VAL A 345 -0.03 -20.90 21.45
N ALA A 346 -0.68 -20.89 22.62
CA ALA A 346 -0.20 -21.57 23.81
C ALA A 346 -0.15 -23.11 23.67
N ASP A 347 -1.09 -23.71 22.94
CA ASP A 347 -1.11 -25.15 22.67
C ASP A 347 -0.46 -25.56 21.34
N GLY A 348 0.05 -24.59 20.58
CA GLY A 348 0.74 -24.81 19.30
C GLY A 348 -0.19 -25.07 18.11
N THR A 349 -1.51 -24.96 18.28
CA THR A 349 -2.45 -25.03 17.16
C THR A 349 -2.26 -23.88 16.18
N VAL A 350 -2.05 -22.65 16.66
CA VAL A 350 -1.74 -21.47 15.85
C VAL A 350 -0.23 -21.33 15.74
N THR A 351 0.30 -21.57 14.56
CA THR A 351 1.75 -21.62 14.29
C THR A 351 2.27 -20.32 13.69
N GLU A 352 1.44 -19.61 12.93
CA GLU A 352 1.82 -18.37 12.27
C GLU A 352 0.67 -17.35 12.34
N THR A 353 1.02 -16.06 12.33
CA THR A 353 0.06 -14.98 12.15
C THR A 353 0.70 -13.92 11.28
N PHE A 354 -0.07 -13.38 10.35
CA PHE A 354 0.41 -12.31 9.48
C PHE A 354 -0.70 -11.35 9.08
N ALA A 355 -0.31 -10.11 8.81
CA ALA A 355 -1.16 -9.12 8.19
C ALA A 355 -0.89 -9.01 6.69
N CYS A 356 -1.85 -8.53 5.92
CA CYS A 356 -1.70 -8.32 4.48
C CYS A 356 -2.33 -7.01 4.00
N GLY A 357 -1.72 -6.42 2.97
CA GLY A 357 -2.18 -5.20 2.32
C GLY A 357 -1.22 -4.73 1.23
N THR A 358 -1.66 -3.81 0.37
CA THR A 358 -0.89 -3.39 -0.82
C THR A 358 0.54 -2.96 -0.51
N ALA A 359 0.78 -2.23 0.58
CA ALA A 359 2.08 -1.63 0.89
C ALA A 359 3.17 -2.69 1.18
N ALA A 360 2.91 -3.61 2.12
CA ALA A 360 3.88 -4.61 2.56
C ALA A 360 3.68 -6.00 1.95
N VAL A 361 2.58 -6.21 1.22
CA VAL A 361 2.08 -7.51 0.74
C VAL A 361 1.68 -8.42 1.91
N ILE A 362 2.66 -8.93 2.65
CA ILE A 362 2.50 -9.70 3.89
C ILE A 362 3.48 -9.17 4.94
N THR A 363 3.02 -9.06 6.17
CA THR A 363 3.81 -8.68 7.35
C THR A 363 3.58 -9.71 8.47
N PRO A 364 4.58 -10.53 8.81
CA PRO A 364 4.45 -11.50 9.91
C PRO A 364 4.26 -10.79 11.25
N VAL A 365 3.53 -11.43 12.16
CA VAL A 365 3.33 -10.97 13.55
C VAL A 365 4.06 -11.93 14.47
N GLY A 366 5.02 -11.43 15.25
CA GLY A 366 5.83 -12.25 16.15
C GLY A 366 5.42 -12.14 17.61
N GLU A 367 4.90 -10.98 18.02
CA GLU A 367 4.54 -10.70 19.41
C GLU A 367 3.21 -9.95 19.48
N VAL A 368 2.35 -10.36 20.41
CA VAL A 368 1.08 -9.71 20.72
C VAL A 368 1.10 -9.26 22.16
N LYS A 369 0.92 -7.96 22.38
CA LYS A 369 0.78 -7.36 23.69
C LYS A 369 -0.66 -7.00 23.99
N ALA A 370 -1.05 -7.25 25.23
CA ALA A 370 -2.40 -6.99 25.71
C ALA A 370 -2.37 -6.72 27.22
N ARG A 371 -3.38 -6.02 27.76
CA ARG A 371 -3.45 -5.80 29.21
C ARG A 371 -3.59 -7.10 30.00
N THR A 372 -4.18 -8.12 29.37
CA THR A 372 -4.38 -9.45 29.95
C THR A 372 -3.15 -10.35 29.85
N GLY A 373 -2.03 -9.83 29.34
CA GLY A 373 -0.74 -10.52 29.24
C GLY A 373 -0.29 -10.70 27.80
N ASP A 374 1.01 -10.72 27.58
CA ASP A 374 1.60 -10.81 26.25
C ASP A 374 1.73 -12.28 25.80
N PHE A 375 1.86 -12.51 24.50
CA PHE A 375 2.17 -13.82 23.95
C PHE A 375 2.94 -13.72 22.62
N THR A 376 3.85 -14.67 22.40
CA THR A 376 4.67 -14.79 21.19
C THR A 376 4.04 -15.78 20.23
N VAL A 377 3.84 -15.40 18.97
CA VAL A 377 3.30 -16.28 17.94
C VAL A 377 4.40 -17.20 17.42
N GLY A 378 4.19 -18.52 17.46
CA GLY A 378 5.20 -19.49 17.06
C GLY A 378 6.49 -19.33 17.89
N ASP A 379 7.62 -19.17 17.21
CA ASP A 379 8.91 -18.86 17.83
C ASP A 379 9.27 -17.35 17.76
N GLY A 380 8.31 -16.51 17.36
CA GLY A 380 8.49 -15.07 17.18
C GLY A 380 9.15 -14.70 15.85
N THR A 381 9.35 -15.64 14.93
CA THR A 381 9.93 -15.42 13.60
C THR A 381 8.90 -15.59 12.46
N PRO A 382 9.19 -15.13 11.22
CA PRO A 382 8.30 -15.36 10.09
C PRO A 382 8.11 -16.85 9.80
N GLY A 383 6.85 -17.30 9.77
CA GLY A 383 6.52 -18.69 9.49
C GLY A 383 6.67 -19.07 8.00
N PRO A 384 6.89 -20.36 7.70
CA PRO A 384 7.13 -20.83 6.34
C PRO A 384 5.95 -20.58 5.39
N LEU A 385 4.72 -20.87 5.79
CA LEU A 385 3.56 -20.70 4.90
C LEU A 385 3.30 -19.21 4.60
N THR A 386 3.47 -18.35 5.61
CA THR A 386 3.45 -16.89 5.48
C THR A 386 4.40 -16.41 4.39
N MET A 387 5.63 -16.93 4.38
CA MET A 387 6.65 -16.56 3.40
C MET A 387 6.37 -17.14 2.02
N THR A 388 5.94 -18.41 1.92
CA THR A 388 5.56 -19.02 0.63
C THR A 388 4.39 -18.27 -0.02
N LEU A 389 3.39 -17.85 0.75
CA LEU A 389 2.27 -17.06 0.24
C LEU A 389 2.72 -15.67 -0.22
N ARG A 390 3.65 -15.04 0.51
CA ARG A 390 4.23 -13.74 0.14
C ARG A 390 4.96 -13.85 -1.19
N GLU A 391 5.84 -14.83 -1.33
CA GLU A 391 6.63 -15.09 -2.55
C GLU A 391 5.72 -15.41 -3.73
N SER A 392 4.75 -16.31 -3.54
CA SER A 392 3.78 -16.67 -4.60
C SER A 392 3.02 -15.46 -5.14
N LEU A 393 2.57 -14.56 -4.26
CA LEU A 393 1.86 -13.36 -4.69
C LEU A 393 2.81 -12.35 -5.37
N LEU A 394 4.03 -12.18 -4.87
CA LEU A 394 5.04 -11.32 -5.50
C LEU A 394 5.45 -11.83 -6.87
N ASP A 395 5.57 -13.14 -7.05
CA ASP A 395 5.93 -13.75 -8.32
C ASP A 395 4.86 -13.50 -9.39
N ILE A 396 3.57 -13.50 -9.00
CA ILE A 396 2.49 -13.07 -9.89
C ILE A 396 2.62 -11.58 -10.19
N GLN A 397 2.77 -10.73 -9.17
CA GLN A 397 2.81 -9.27 -9.34
C GLN A 397 3.98 -8.79 -10.22
N HIS A 398 5.13 -9.45 -10.10
CA HIS A 398 6.32 -9.18 -10.91
C HIS A 398 6.38 -9.98 -12.23
N GLY A 399 5.31 -10.71 -12.59
CA GLY A 399 5.25 -11.47 -13.84
C GLY A 399 6.29 -12.57 -13.98
N ARG A 400 6.79 -13.10 -12.86
CA ARG A 400 7.78 -14.21 -12.83
C ARG A 400 7.12 -15.57 -13.08
N VAL A 401 5.81 -15.64 -12.85
CA VAL A 401 4.96 -16.78 -13.21
C VAL A 401 3.83 -16.33 -14.12
N ALA A 402 3.22 -17.28 -14.83
CA ALA A 402 2.07 -16.99 -15.67
C ALA A 402 0.89 -16.53 -14.82
N ASP A 403 0.28 -15.42 -15.21
CA ASP A 403 -0.96 -14.93 -14.60
C ASP A 403 -2.15 -15.75 -15.13
N THR A 404 -2.46 -16.83 -14.43
CA THR A 404 -3.57 -17.73 -14.78
C THR A 404 -4.95 -17.17 -14.44
N ARG A 405 -5.02 -16.00 -13.79
CA ARG A 405 -6.26 -15.39 -13.28
C ARG A 405 -6.61 -14.06 -13.94
N GLY A 406 -5.74 -13.52 -14.78
CA GLY A 406 -5.93 -12.20 -15.38
C GLY A 406 -5.89 -11.07 -14.35
N TRP A 407 -5.06 -11.20 -13.32
CA TRP A 407 -4.85 -10.19 -12.29
C TRP A 407 -3.89 -9.08 -12.69
N LEU A 408 -3.02 -9.30 -13.68
CA LEU A 408 -2.12 -8.28 -14.19
C LEU A 408 -2.78 -7.50 -15.32
N HIS A 409 -2.95 -6.20 -15.13
CA HIS A 409 -3.39 -5.26 -16.15
C HIS A 409 -2.16 -4.56 -16.76
N ARG A 410 -1.90 -4.79 -18.04
CA ARG A 410 -0.77 -4.16 -18.76
C ARG A 410 -1.09 -2.69 -19.05
N VAL A 411 -0.17 -1.80 -18.69
CA VAL A 411 -0.24 -0.39 -19.06
C VAL A 411 0.30 -0.27 -20.49
N ALA A 412 -0.55 0.16 -21.42
CA ALA A 412 -0.24 0.32 -22.85
C ALA A 412 0.92 1.30 -23.08
#